data_AF-A0A9C7W0G8-F1
#
_entry.id   AF-A0A9C7W0G8-F1
#
_cell.length_a   1.000
_cell.length_b   1.000
_cell.length_c   1.000
_cell.angle_alpha   90.00
_cell.angle_beta   90.00
_cell.angle_gamma   90.00
#
_symmetry.space_group_name_H-M   'P 1'
#
loop_
_entity.id
_entity.type
_entity.pdbx_description
1 polymer ?
#
loop_
_entity_poly.entity_id
_entity_poly.type
_entity_poly.pdbx_seq_one_letter_code
_entity_poly.pdbx_strand_id
1 'polypeptide(L)'
;ISGQAIKGYRAASYSIGINNIWAHDELAEAGYKYSSSIVPVHHQYYGMPDAPRFAFLTSGGRILEIPITTISLANWNINCGGGGWFRLFPYDFTYWAISRINEQEHQPSVFYFHPWEIDPDQPRPDGLNLKTRFRHYVNLGQMYARLERLSDDFQWGRMDEVFLSES
;
A
#
# COMPACT_ATOMS: atom_id res chain seq x y z
N ILE A 1 13.06 -20.00 -7.07
CA ILE A 1 13.10 -20.34 -5.62
C ILE A 1 11.78 -20.93 -5.14
N SER A 2 10.60 -20.30 -5.30
CA SER A 2 9.33 -20.84 -4.77
C SER A 2 8.54 -21.78 -5.71
N GLY A 3 8.83 -21.79 -7.02
CA GLY A 3 8.06 -22.57 -8.01
C GLY A 3 6.63 -22.06 -8.26
N GLN A 4 6.25 -20.93 -7.64
CA GLN A 4 4.91 -20.35 -7.77
C GLN A 4 4.85 -19.38 -8.96
N ALA A 5 3.71 -19.39 -9.66
CA ALA A 5 3.46 -18.42 -10.72
C ALA A 5 3.35 -17.00 -10.15
N ILE A 6 4.00 -16.04 -10.81
CA ILE A 6 3.98 -14.64 -10.39
C ILE A 6 2.77 -13.96 -11.05
N LYS A 7 1.73 -13.70 -10.27
CA LYS A 7 0.49 -13.07 -10.76
C LYS A 7 0.47 -11.56 -10.59
N GLY A 8 1.26 -11.02 -9.65
CA GLY A 8 1.20 -9.63 -9.22
C GLY A 8 2.46 -8.85 -9.50
N TYR A 9 2.32 -7.56 -9.79
CA TYR A 9 3.41 -6.60 -9.89
C TYR A 9 3.21 -5.41 -8.93
N ARG A 10 4.31 -4.85 -8.43
CA ARG A 10 4.30 -3.56 -7.72
C ARG A 10 5.52 -2.76 -8.16
N ALA A 11 5.27 -1.58 -8.73
CA ALA A 11 6.34 -0.69 -9.15
C ALA A 11 7.12 -0.17 -7.94
N ALA A 12 8.44 -0.13 -8.05
CA ALA A 12 9.30 0.48 -7.04
C ALA A 12 8.89 1.94 -6.81
N SER A 13 8.81 2.35 -5.55
CA SER A 13 8.40 3.70 -5.15
C SER A 13 7.02 4.14 -5.66
N TYR A 14 6.14 3.20 -6.04
CA TYR A 14 4.83 3.50 -6.64
C TYR A 14 4.93 4.38 -7.89
N SER A 15 5.89 4.07 -8.76
CA SER A 15 6.26 4.93 -9.88
C SER A 15 5.30 4.89 -11.08
N ILE A 16 4.26 4.07 -11.06
CA ILE A 16 3.21 4.08 -12.10
C ILE A 16 2.18 5.15 -11.73
N GLY A 17 1.88 6.02 -12.69
CA GLY A 17 0.92 7.11 -12.58
C GLY A 17 0.49 7.62 -13.96
N ILE A 18 -0.09 8.83 -13.97
CA ILE A 18 -0.74 9.38 -15.17
C ILE A 18 0.20 9.52 -16.38
N ASN A 19 1.50 9.76 -16.14
CA ASN A 19 2.49 10.01 -17.19
C ASN A 19 3.07 8.73 -17.82
N ASN A 20 2.77 7.55 -17.26
CA ASN A 20 3.33 6.27 -17.72
C ASN A 20 2.31 5.12 -17.60
N ILE A 21 1.04 5.42 -17.87
CA ILE A 21 -0.04 4.42 -17.77
C ILE A 21 0.14 3.25 -18.76
N TRP A 22 0.89 3.45 -19.84
CA TRP A 22 1.32 2.42 -20.79
C TRP A 22 2.01 1.24 -20.09
N ALA A 23 2.62 1.46 -18.92
CA ALA A 23 3.26 0.40 -18.15
C ALA A 23 2.28 -0.73 -17.81
N HIS A 24 0.99 -0.44 -17.64
CA HIS A 24 -0.01 -1.49 -17.42
C HIS A 24 -0.21 -2.39 -18.65
N ASP A 25 -0.04 -1.87 -19.86
CA ASP A 25 -0.11 -2.67 -21.09
C ASP A 25 1.06 -3.65 -21.15
N GLU A 26 2.27 -3.19 -20.83
CA GLU A 26 3.47 -4.05 -20.75
C GLU A 26 3.34 -5.12 -19.67
N LEU A 27 2.76 -4.77 -18.51
CA LEU A 27 2.49 -5.75 -17.45
C LEU A 27 1.49 -6.80 -17.89
N ALA A 28 0.44 -6.40 -18.62
CA ALA A 28 -0.52 -7.33 -19.17
C ALA A 28 0.13 -8.28 -20.20
N GLU A 29 0.98 -7.76 -21.08
CA GLU A 29 1.73 -8.56 -22.08
C GLU A 29 2.74 -9.52 -21.44
N ALA A 30 3.36 -9.12 -20.34
CA ALA A 30 4.23 -9.97 -19.54
C ALA A 30 3.47 -11.06 -18.75
N GLY A 31 2.13 -11.06 -18.77
CA GLY A 31 1.28 -12.08 -18.17
C GLY A 31 0.87 -11.83 -16.72
N TYR A 32 1.14 -10.64 -16.17
CA TYR A 32 0.64 -10.27 -14.84
C TYR A 32 -0.89 -10.15 -14.86
N LYS A 33 -1.52 -10.51 -13.75
CA LYS A 33 -2.98 -10.45 -13.55
C LYS A 33 -3.41 -9.23 -12.76
N TYR A 34 -2.54 -8.74 -11.88
CA TYR A 34 -2.79 -7.51 -11.15
C TYR A 34 -1.52 -6.68 -10.96
N SER A 35 -1.71 -5.39 -10.71
CA SER A 35 -0.69 -4.46 -10.25
C SER A 35 -1.16 -3.77 -8.96
N SER A 36 -0.22 -3.38 -8.09
CA SER A 36 -0.49 -2.60 -6.88
C SER A 36 0.53 -1.47 -6.78
N SER A 37 0.44 -0.57 -7.75
CA SER A 37 1.47 0.43 -8.06
C SER A 37 0.98 1.87 -7.92
N ILE A 38 -0.34 2.09 -7.93
CA ILE A 38 -0.97 3.39 -7.80
C ILE A 38 -1.27 3.72 -6.33
N VAL A 39 -1.01 4.96 -5.94
CA VAL A 39 -1.37 5.51 -4.62
C VAL A 39 -2.33 6.68 -4.83
N PRO A 40 -3.62 6.58 -4.47
CA PRO A 40 -4.61 7.63 -4.70
C PRO A 40 -4.48 8.81 -3.73
N VAL A 41 -3.31 9.47 -3.65
CA VAL A 41 -3.03 10.58 -2.72
C VAL A 41 -2.31 11.72 -3.43
N HIS A 42 -2.37 12.92 -2.83
CA HIS A 42 -1.48 14.02 -3.19
C HIS A 42 -0.13 13.83 -2.51
N HIS A 43 0.92 13.55 -3.26
CA HIS A 43 2.28 13.47 -2.73
C HIS A 43 3.33 13.91 -3.76
N GLN A 44 4.49 14.37 -3.28
CA GLN A 44 5.49 15.07 -4.12
C GLN A 44 6.22 14.13 -5.10
N TYR A 45 6.46 12.88 -4.69
CA TYR A 45 7.30 11.93 -5.43
C TYR A 45 6.50 10.79 -6.09
N TYR A 46 5.23 10.67 -5.73
CA TYR A 46 4.31 9.64 -6.20
C TYR A 46 2.89 10.14 -5.95
N GLY A 47 1.91 9.46 -6.51
CA GLY A 47 0.50 9.71 -6.20
C GLY A 47 -0.31 10.08 -7.43
N MET A 48 -1.54 9.59 -7.47
CA MET A 48 -2.50 9.87 -8.52
C MET A 48 -3.85 10.17 -7.85
N PRO A 49 -4.08 11.42 -7.40
CA PRO A 49 -5.25 11.78 -6.59
C PRO A 49 -6.59 11.43 -7.24
N ASP A 50 -6.66 11.51 -8.57
CA ASP A 50 -7.86 11.24 -9.36
C ASP A 50 -8.04 9.74 -9.69
N ALA A 51 -7.12 8.87 -9.28
CA ALA A 51 -7.28 7.43 -9.46
C ALA A 51 -8.38 6.89 -8.53
N PRO A 52 -9.10 5.82 -8.94
CA PRO A 52 -9.98 5.10 -8.04
C PRO A 52 -9.26 4.68 -6.75
N ARG A 53 -9.96 4.78 -5.62
CA ARG A 53 -9.45 4.35 -4.30
C ARG A 53 -9.37 2.82 -4.17
N PHE A 54 -10.23 2.13 -4.91
CA PHE A 54 -10.43 0.68 -4.84
C PHE A 54 -10.04 0.01 -6.15
N ALA A 55 -10.02 -1.31 -6.15
CA ALA A 55 -9.56 -2.08 -7.31
C ALA A 55 -10.37 -1.74 -8.57
N PHE A 56 -9.67 -1.58 -9.69
CA PHE A 56 -10.28 -1.23 -10.97
C PHE A 56 -9.52 -1.86 -12.13
N LEU A 57 -10.24 -2.15 -13.21
CA LEU A 57 -9.64 -2.69 -14.42
C LEU A 57 -8.95 -1.59 -15.23
N THR A 58 -7.76 -1.89 -15.74
CA THR A 58 -7.00 -1.01 -16.64
C THR A 58 -6.46 -1.82 -17.82
N SER A 59 -5.72 -1.18 -18.74
CA SER A 59 -5.19 -1.84 -19.95
C SER A 59 -6.28 -2.54 -20.78
N GLY A 60 -7.45 -1.90 -20.90
CA GLY A 60 -8.60 -2.47 -21.60
C GLY A 60 -9.21 -3.71 -20.93
N GLY A 61 -9.07 -3.86 -19.61
CA GLY A 61 -9.61 -5.00 -18.85
C GLY A 61 -8.64 -6.15 -18.65
N ARG A 62 -7.40 -6.04 -19.14
CA ARG A 62 -6.41 -7.12 -19.09
C ARG A 62 -5.72 -7.26 -17.74
N ILE A 63 -5.70 -6.20 -16.94
CA ILE A 63 -5.04 -6.18 -15.63
C ILE A 63 -5.90 -5.46 -14.61
N LEU A 64 -5.96 -6.03 -13.40
CA LEU A 64 -6.58 -5.41 -12.23
C LEU A 64 -5.55 -4.52 -11.53
N GLU A 65 -5.80 -3.22 -11.43
CA GLU A 65 -5.03 -2.35 -10.55
C GLU A 65 -5.65 -2.39 -9.15
N ILE A 66 -4.83 -2.59 -8.13
CA ILE A 66 -5.18 -2.65 -6.72
C ILE A 66 -4.42 -1.53 -5.99
N PRO A 67 -5.02 -0.33 -5.89
CA PRO A 67 -4.36 0.82 -5.31
C PRO A 67 -4.00 0.62 -3.84
N ILE A 68 -3.00 1.36 -3.34
CA ILE A 68 -2.73 1.41 -1.91
C ILE A 68 -3.92 2.01 -1.18
N THR A 69 -4.30 1.36 -0.07
CA THR A 69 -5.47 1.74 0.71
C THR A 69 -5.39 3.16 1.22
N THR A 70 -6.49 3.87 1.04
CA THR A 70 -6.68 5.23 1.52
C THR A 70 -8.02 5.36 2.23
N ILE A 71 -8.16 6.34 3.10
CA ILE A 71 -9.45 6.80 3.63
C ILE A 71 -9.74 8.22 3.11
N SER A 72 -10.98 8.49 2.73
CA SER A 72 -11.38 9.81 2.23
C SER A 72 -11.93 10.65 3.39
N LEU A 73 -11.29 11.78 3.67
CA LEU A 73 -11.72 12.77 4.66
C LEU A 73 -11.74 14.16 4.05
N ALA A 74 -12.91 14.82 4.09
CA ALA A 74 -13.09 16.19 3.61
C ALA A 74 -12.49 16.44 2.20
N ASN A 75 -12.72 15.49 1.28
CA ASN A 75 -12.21 15.46 -0.10
C ASN A 75 -10.71 15.15 -0.26
N TRP A 76 -10.02 14.77 0.81
CA TRP A 76 -8.63 14.32 0.77
C TRP A 76 -8.53 12.83 1.03
N ASN A 77 -7.74 12.15 0.20
CA ASN A 77 -7.37 10.77 0.45
C ASN A 77 -6.11 10.75 1.34
N ILE A 78 -6.25 10.12 2.51
CA ILE A 78 -5.15 9.87 3.44
C ILE A 78 -4.72 8.43 3.29
N ASN A 79 -3.41 8.20 3.16
CA ASN A 79 -2.87 6.84 3.07
C ASN A 79 -3.02 6.11 4.41
N CYS A 80 -3.64 4.93 4.36
CA CYS A 80 -3.76 4.01 5.50
C CYS A 80 -3.25 2.60 5.16
N GLY A 81 -2.60 2.43 4.01
CA GLY A 81 -2.07 1.14 3.56
C GLY A 81 -0.69 0.78 4.12
N GLY A 82 -0.19 1.48 5.12
CA GLY A 82 1.05 1.11 5.82
C GLY A 82 2.23 2.08 5.62
N GLY A 83 3.43 1.52 5.64
CA GLY A 83 4.69 2.26 5.55
C GLY A 83 4.82 3.40 6.57
N GLY A 84 5.38 4.54 6.14
CA GLY A 84 5.63 5.69 7.03
C GLY A 84 4.38 6.26 7.70
N TRP A 85 3.20 6.11 7.10
CA TRP A 85 1.94 6.60 7.67
C TRP A 85 1.51 5.78 8.90
N PHE A 86 1.69 4.47 8.86
CA PHE A 86 1.41 3.58 9.99
C PHE A 86 2.34 3.82 11.19
N ARG A 87 3.59 4.23 10.94
CA ARG A 87 4.49 4.71 12.00
C ARG A 87 4.06 6.06 12.55
N LEU A 88 3.66 6.97 11.67
CA LEU A 88 3.33 8.34 12.05
C LEU A 88 2.07 8.42 12.91
N PHE A 89 0.99 7.76 12.49
CA PHE A 89 -0.29 7.82 13.19
C PHE A 89 -0.36 6.86 14.39
N PRO A 90 -1.21 7.14 15.40
CA PRO A 90 -1.57 6.16 16.42
C PRO A 90 -2.23 4.93 15.80
N TYR A 91 -2.08 3.76 16.42
CA TYR A 91 -2.70 2.51 15.92
C TYR A 91 -4.22 2.63 15.75
N ASP A 92 -4.89 3.33 16.67
CA ASP A 92 -6.34 3.48 16.66
C ASP A 92 -6.84 4.17 15.38
N PHE A 93 -6.03 5.02 14.74
CA PHE A 93 -6.35 5.57 13.42
C PHE A 93 -6.36 4.49 12.34
N THR A 94 -5.37 3.61 12.33
CA THR A 94 -5.30 2.50 11.37
C THR A 94 -6.44 1.52 11.57
N TYR A 95 -6.71 1.14 12.81
CA TYR A 95 -7.86 0.30 13.15
C TYR A 95 -9.16 0.93 12.63
N TRP A 96 -9.44 2.18 13.02
CA TRP A 96 -10.64 2.89 12.57
C TRP A 96 -10.73 2.99 11.04
N ALA A 97 -9.63 3.30 10.35
CA ALA A 97 -9.62 3.45 8.91
C ALA A 97 -9.93 2.13 8.19
N ILE A 98 -9.28 1.03 8.59
CA ILE A 98 -9.51 -0.29 7.99
C ILE A 98 -10.92 -0.79 8.32
N SER A 99 -11.38 -0.69 9.57
CA SER A 99 -12.75 -1.05 9.97
C SER A 99 -13.78 -0.26 9.16
N ARG A 100 -13.59 1.05 9.01
CA ARG A 100 -14.50 1.87 8.19
C ARG A 100 -14.55 1.40 6.72
N ILE A 101 -13.40 1.08 6.14
CA ILE A 101 -13.33 0.60 4.74
C ILE A 101 -14.01 -0.77 4.60
N ASN A 102 -13.78 -1.69 5.54
CA ASN A 102 -14.36 -3.03 5.49
C ASN A 102 -15.87 -3.02 5.79
N GLU A 103 -16.31 -2.27 6.81
CA GLU A 103 -17.68 -2.31 7.32
C GLU A 103 -18.63 -1.35 6.59
N GLN A 104 -18.15 -0.20 6.10
CA GLN A 104 -19.01 0.82 5.49
C GLN A 104 -18.83 0.91 3.97
N GLU A 105 -17.59 0.75 3.48
CA GLU A 105 -17.31 0.79 2.04
C GLU A 105 -17.35 -0.61 1.43
N HIS A 106 -17.35 -1.66 2.25
CA HIS A 106 -17.37 -3.07 1.83
C HIS A 106 -16.25 -3.43 0.84
N GLN A 107 -15.06 -2.87 1.10
CA GLN A 107 -13.87 -3.11 0.27
C GLN A 107 -12.75 -3.76 1.09
N PRO A 108 -11.91 -4.62 0.48
CA PRO A 108 -10.70 -5.10 1.12
C PRO A 108 -9.66 -3.99 1.27
N SER A 109 -8.79 -4.13 2.29
CA SER A 109 -7.64 -3.24 2.50
C SER A 109 -6.33 -3.94 2.15
N VAL A 110 -5.39 -3.18 1.60
CA VAL A 110 -4.01 -3.56 1.29
C VAL A 110 -3.09 -2.88 2.30
N PHE A 111 -2.34 -3.69 3.02
CA PHE A 111 -1.31 -3.23 3.94
C PHE A 111 0.07 -3.65 3.43
N TYR A 112 1.06 -2.76 3.56
CA TYR A 112 2.45 -3.05 3.28
C TYR A 112 3.38 -2.42 4.33
N PHE A 113 4.53 -3.05 4.52
CA PHE A 113 5.64 -2.50 5.28
C PHE A 113 6.95 -3.02 4.68
N HIS A 114 8.06 -2.36 4.99
CA HIS A 114 9.38 -2.82 4.64
C HIS A 114 9.99 -3.61 5.80
N PRO A 115 10.80 -4.66 5.55
CA PRO A 115 11.43 -5.44 6.61
C PRO A 115 12.26 -4.59 7.60
N TRP A 116 12.92 -3.52 7.15
CA TRP A 116 13.68 -2.63 8.04
C TRP A 116 12.79 -1.89 9.04
N GLU A 117 11.48 -1.77 8.76
CA GLU A 117 10.56 -1.04 9.65
C GLU A 117 10.27 -1.81 10.94
N ILE A 118 10.58 -3.12 11.00
CA ILE A 118 10.52 -3.95 12.22
C ILE A 118 11.89 -4.19 12.86
N ASP A 119 12.94 -3.52 12.39
CA ASP A 119 14.29 -3.56 12.95
C ASP A 119 14.61 -2.23 13.66
N PRO A 120 14.25 -2.07 14.95
CA PRO A 120 14.47 -0.82 15.68
C PRO A 120 15.96 -0.49 15.91
N ASP A 121 16.82 -1.50 15.85
CA ASP A 121 18.23 -1.45 16.20
C ASP A 121 19.15 -1.28 14.97
N GLN A 122 18.56 -1.03 13.80
CA GLN A 122 19.29 -0.73 12.58
C GLN A 122 20.29 0.44 12.75
N PRO A 123 21.42 0.42 12.00
CA PRO A 123 22.42 1.48 12.07
C PRO A 123 21.82 2.88 11.86
N ARG A 124 22.40 3.87 12.56
CA ARG A 124 22.00 5.28 12.47
C ARG A 124 23.17 6.11 11.95
N PRO A 125 23.29 6.31 10.62
CA PRO A 125 24.38 7.08 10.05
C PRO A 125 24.38 8.54 10.54
N ASP A 126 25.56 9.06 10.79
CA ASP A 126 25.75 10.48 11.07
C ASP A 126 25.56 11.32 9.79
N GLY A 127 25.29 12.63 9.95
CA GLY A 127 25.16 13.57 8.83
C GLY A 127 23.80 13.62 8.14
N LEU A 128 22.81 12.84 8.60
CA LEU A 128 21.43 12.94 8.10
C LEU A 128 20.76 14.22 8.59
N ASN A 129 20.07 14.93 7.69
CA ASN A 129 19.23 16.06 8.09
C ASN A 129 18.06 15.59 9.01
N LEU A 130 17.57 16.50 9.85
CA LEU A 130 16.52 16.19 10.84
C LEU A 130 15.24 15.63 10.20
N LYS A 131 14.87 16.08 9.00
CA LYS A 131 13.67 15.63 8.28
C LYS A 131 13.80 14.17 7.84
N THR A 132 14.93 13.79 7.24
CA THR A 132 15.22 12.42 6.83
C THR A 132 15.27 11.50 8.04
N ARG A 133 15.95 11.93 9.11
CA ARG A 133 16.02 11.18 10.36
C ARG A 133 14.63 10.95 10.96
N PHE A 134 13.80 11.98 11.01
CA PHE A 134 12.42 11.86 11.50
C PHE A 134 11.61 10.86 10.66
N ARG A 135 11.56 11.03 9.33
CA ARG A 135 10.78 10.14 8.44
C ARG A 135 11.22 8.68 8.54
N HIS A 136 12.51 8.44 8.76
CA HIS A 136 13.06 7.09 8.82
C HIS A 136 12.82 6.43 10.19
N TYR A 137 13.07 7.14 11.30
CA TYR A 137 13.11 6.53 12.64
C TYR A 137 11.89 6.78 13.53
N VAL A 138 10.93 7.64 13.13
CA VAL A 138 9.74 7.92 13.95
C VAL A 138 9.00 6.62 14.30
N ASN A 139 8.76 6.39 15.59
CA ASN A 139 7.99 5.26 16.14
C ASN A 139 8.43 3.85 15.67
N LEU A 140 9.69 3.67 15.27
CA LEU A 140 10.21 2.39 14.76
C LEU A 140 10.02 1.25 15.78
N GLY A 141 10.31 1.51 17.07
CA GLY A 141 10.13 0.52 18.15
C GLY A 141 8.69 0.12 18.45
N GLN A 142 7.69 0.80 17.88
CA GLN A 142 6.28 0.42 18.03
C GLN A 142 5.78 -0.47 16.87
N MET A 143 6.54 -0.59 15.78
CA MET A 143 6.06 -1.27 14.57
C MET A 143 5.68 -2.71 14.82
N TYR A 144 6.55 -3.49 15.47
CA TYR A 144 6.31 -4.91 15.71
C TYR A 144 5.02 -5.16 16.51
N ALA A 145 4.88 -4.54 17.69
CA ALA A 145 3.69 -4.70 18.53
C ALA A 145 2.39 -4.20 17.85
N ARG A 146 2.48 -3.18 17.00
CA ARG A 146 1.32 -2.72 16.22
C ARG A 146 0.98 -3.67 15.07
N LEU A 147 1.96 -4.33 14.46
CA LEU A 147 1.71 -5.35 13.45
C LEU A 147 1.05 -6.60 14.05
N GLU A 148 1.46 -7.02 15.26
CA GLU A 148 0.79 -8.11 15.98
C GLU A 148 -0.70 -7.79 16.23
N ARG A 149 -0.98 -6.58 16.73
CA ARG A 149 -2.37 -6.12 16.89
C ARG A 149 -3.11 -6.09 15.55
N LEU A 150 -2.46 -5.60 14.50
CA LEU A 150 -3.06 -5.53 13.16
C LEU A 150 -3.40 -6.92 12.60
N SER A 151 -2.55 -7.91 12.85
CA SER A 151 -2.80 -9.30 12.43
C SER A 151 -3.91 -9.97 13.22
N ASP A 152 -4.09 -9.61 14.49
CA ASP A 152 -5.14 -10.17 15.35
C ASP A 152 -6.51 -9.51 15.10
N ASP A 153 -6.53 -8.20 14.84
CA ASP A 153 -7.76 -7.41 14.71
C ASP A 153 -8.46 -7.61 13.36
N PHE A 154 -7.76 -8.10 12.31
CA PHE A 154 -8.30 -8.20 10.95
C PHE A 154 -7.98 -9.53 10.28
N GLN A 155 -8.82 -9.93 9.31
CA GLN A 155 -8.59 -11.10 8.48
C GLN A 155 -7.74 -10.74 7.26
N TRP A 156 -6.56 -11.37 7.15
CA TRP A 156 -5.61 -11.11 6.08
C TRP A 156 -5.53 -12.29 5.12
N GLY A 157 -5.42 -12.00 3.82
CA GLY A 157 -5.25 -12.98 2.76
C GLY A 157 -4.20 -12.53 1.74
N ARG A 158 -3.73 -13.45 0.89
CA ARG A 158 -2.83 -13.10 -0.20
C ARG A 158 -3.58 -12.25 -1.23
N MET A 159 -2.91 -11.27 -1.84
CA MET A 159 -3.59 -10.33 -2.75
C MET A 159 -4.35 -11.02 -3.89
N ASP A 160 -3.82 -12.10 -4.47
CA ASP A 160 -4.53 -12.85 -5.51
C ASP A 160 -5.73 -13.64 -4.97
N GLU A 161 -5.68 -14.11 -3.73
CA GLU A 161 -6.81 -14.80 -3.08
C GLU A 161 -7.94 -13.83 -2.73
N VAL A 162 -7.63 -12.57 -2.43
CA VAL A 162 -8.62 -11.57 -2.02
C VAL A 162 -9.23 -10.85 -3.23
N PHE A 163 -8.43 -10.57 -4.26
CA PHE A 163 -8.84 -9.69 -5.37
C PHE A 163 -9.03 -10.40 -6.71
N LEU A 164 -8.53 -11.63 -6.87
CA LEU A 164 -8.72 -12.41 -8.11
C LEU A 164 -9.70 -13.58 -7.94
N SER A 165 -10.17 -13.87 -6.73
CA SER A 165 -11.27 -14.81 -6.53
C SER A 165 -12.58 -14.15 -6.93
N GLU A 166 -13.27 -14.74 -7.91
CA GLU A 166 -14.47 -14.26 -8.62
C GLU A 166 -14.13 -13.31 -9.79
N SER A 167 -13.82 -13.84 -10.97
CA SER A 167 -14.78 -14.51 -11.87
C SER A 167 -14.28 -15.83 -12.46
#